data_AF-A0A1G6EQW3-F1
#
_entry.id   AF-A0A1G6EQW3-F1
#
_cell.length_a   1.000
_cell.length_b   1.000
_cell.length_c   1.000
_cell.angle_alpha   90.00
_cell.angle_beta   90.00
_cell.angle_gamma   90.00
#
_symmetry.space_group_name_H-M   'P 1'
#
loop_
_entity.id
_entity.type
_entity.pdbx_description
1 polymer ?
#
loop_
_entity_poly.entity_id
_entity_poly.type
_entity_poly.pdbx_seq_one_letter_code
_entity_poly.pdbx_strand_id
1 'polypeptide(L)'
;MKKVVLKFGMLGFITAFGLFCLALLLGEGLSYNAQQLLGYGTMVASLSFVYIGIKHYRDNENSGSISFGKGLKVGVLISMFASFGIALFDVIYTTLINPDFVTEYLNTGLAQLETEYSGTELASKKAELIQQMEDYSHPLFMAAMMFLTTLIIGFIISLISAFILKKKRK
;
A
#
# COMPACT_ATOMS: atom_id res chain seq x y z
N MET A 1 13.27 19.35 7.41
CA MET A 1 12.22 18.30 7.54
C MET A 1 11.15 18.43 6.45
N LYS A 2 10.40 19.52 6.36
CA LYS A 2 9.32 19.71 5.34
C LYS A 2 9.79 19.41 3.91
N LYS A 3 10.92 19.98 3.49
CA LYS A 3 11.51 19.74 2.16
C LYS A 3 11.82 18.27 1.89
N VAL A 4 12.37 17.56 2.89
CA VAL A 4 12.68 16.13 2.79
C VAL A 4 11.42 15.29 2.68
N VAL A 5 10.44 15.54 3.55
CA VAL A 5 9.14 14.86 3.52
C VAL A 5 8.48 15.06 2.15
N LEU A 6 8.44 16.28 1.64
CA LEU A 6 7.83 16.56 0.34
C LEU A 6 8.58 15.86 -0.80
N LYS A 7 9.92 15.93 -0.81
CA LYS A 7 10.74 15.31 -1.86
C LYS A 7 10.56 13.79 -1.89
N PHE A 8 10.76 13.11 -0.76
CA PHE A 8 10.70 11.65 -0.70
C PHE A 8 9.26 11.13 -0.68
N GLY A 9 8.31 11.90 -0.14
CA GLY A 9 6.88 11.62 -0.24
C GLY A 9 6.40 11.64 -1.68
N MET A 10 6.74 12.67 -2.46
CA MET A 10 6.41 12.74 -3.89
C MET A 10 7.08 11.61 -4.69
N LEU A 11 8.33 11.26 -4.39
CA LEU A 11 8.98 10.10 -5.02
C LEU A 11 8.23 8.80 -4.72
N GLY A 12 7.82 8.60 -3.46
CA GLY A 12 6.99 7.46 -3.05
C GLY A 12 5.63 7.44 -3.75
N PHE A 13 4.97 8.60 -3.86
CA PHE A 13 3.69 8.76 -4.57
C PHE A 13 3.82 8.41 -6.06
N ILE A 14 4.81 8.98 -6.77
CA ILE A 14 5.01 8.75 -8.21
C ILE A 14 5.41 7.29 -8.46
N THR A 15 6.22 6.71 -7.57
CA THR A 15 6.61 5.30 -7.69
C THR A 15 5.43 4.37 -7.43
N ALA A 16 4.61 4.65 -6.41
CA ALA A 16 3.38 3.93 -6.15
C ALA A 16 2.46 3.97 -7.37
N PHE A 17 2.29 5.15 -7.97
CA PHE A 17 1.53 5.29 -9.19
C PHE A 17 2.08 4.43 -10.33
N GLY A 18 3.35 4.61 -10.67
CA GLY A 18 3.95 3.93 -11.82
C GLY A 18 3.94 2.41 -11.65
N LEU A 19 4.23 1.92 -10.45
CA LEU A 19 4.21 0.49 -10.15
C LEU A 19 2.78 -0.07 -10.11
N PHE A 20 1.79 0.69 -9.65
CA PHE A 20 0.39 0.26 -9.68
C PHE A 20 -0.07 0.06 -11.13
N CYS A 21 0.18 1.04 -12.01
CA CYS A 21 -0.11 0.91 -13.44
C CYS A 21 0.62 -0.26 -14.08
N LEU A 22 1.90 -0.44 -13.75
CA LEU A 22 2.67 -1.57 -14.26
C LEU A 22 2.12 -2.92 -13.76
N ALA A 23 1.69 -3.00 -12.50
CA ALA A 23 1.11 -4.19 -11.92
C ALA A 23 -0.23 -4.56 -12.58
N LEU A 24 -1.03 -3.57 -13.02
CA LEU A 24 -2.22 -3.82 -13.82
C LEU A 24 -1.85 -4.39 -15.20
N LEU A 25 -0.92 -3.75 -15.92
CA LEU A 25 -0.50 -4.19 -17.26
C LEU A 25 0.13 -5.58 -17.27
N LEU A 26 0.92 -5.91 -16.24
CA LEU A 26 1.58 -7.21 -16.11
C LEU A 26 0.70 -8.25 -15.39
N GLY A 27 -0.37 -7.80 -14.74
CA GLY A 27 -1.25 -8.62 -13.91
C GLY A 27 -2.31 -9.37 -14.71
N GLU A 28 -2.63 -8.90 -15.93
CA GLU A 28 -3.59 -9.54 -16.81
C GLU A 28 -3.19 -11.00 -17.10
N GLY A 29 -4.10 -11.93 -16.82
CA GLY A 29 -3.88 -13.37 -17.03
C GLY A 29 -3.03 -14.07 -15.97
N LEU A 30 -2.51 -13.35 -14.97
CA LEU A 30 -1.85 -13.99 -13.82
C LEU A 30 -2.86 -14.60 -12.85
N SER A 31 -2.40 -15.60 -12.08
CA SER A 31 -3.22 -16.14 -10.99
C SER A 31 -3.47 -15.07 -9.92
N TYR A 32 -4.58 -15.21 -9.21
CA TYR A 32 -4.97 -14.30 -8.13
C TYR A 32 -3.85 -14.13 -7.08
N ASN A 33 -3.21 -15.21 -6.65
CA ASN A 33 -2.08 -15.17 -5.72
C ASN A 33 -0.90 -14.35 -6.25
N ALA A 34 -0.61 -14.44 -7.55
CA ALA A 34 0.46 -13.66 -8.16
C ALA A 34 0.10 -12.16 -8.23
N GLN A 35 -1.15 -11.82 -8.56
CA GLN A 35 -1.63 -10.44 -8.55
C GLN A 35 -1.58 -9.82 -7.15
N GLN A 36 -1.98 -10.57 -6.11
CA GLN A 36 -1.86 -10.13 -4.72
C GLN A 36 -0.40 -9.86 -4.34
N LEU A 37 0.51 -10.76 -4.69
CA LEU A 37 1.94 -10.60 -4.42
C LEU A 37 2.51 -9.36 -5.13
N LEU A 38 2.10 -9.11 -6.38
CA LEU A 38 2.48 -7.89 -7.12
C LEU A 38 1.95 -6.62 -6.45
N GLY A 39 0.71 -6.65 -5.93
CA GLY A 39 0.13 -5.54 -5.18
C GLY A 39 0.91 -5.20 -3.92
N TYR A 40 1.19 -6.18 -3.06
CA TYR A 40 2.00 -5.97 -1.85
C TYR A 40 3.45 -5.59 -2.18
N GLY A 41 4.03 -6.20 -3.23
CA GLY A 41 5.35 -5.82 -3.73
C GLY A 41 5.42 -4.35 -4.13
N THR A 42 4.39 -3.86 -4.82
CA THR A 42 4.23 -2.45 -5.21
C THR A 42 4.16 -1.54 -3.98
N MET A 43 3.37 -1.90 -2.96
CA MET A 43 3.29 -1.14 -1.71
C MET A 43 4.66 -1.02 -1.04
N VAL A 44 5.35 -2.14 -0.84
CA VAL A 44 6.65 -2.18 -0.16
C VAL A 44 7.72 -1.44 -0.95
N ALA A 45 7.78 -1.63 -2.27
CA ALA A 45 8.73 -0.95 -3.15
C ALA A 45 8.58 0.57 -3.09
N SER A 46 7.33 1.07 -3.10
CA SER A 46 7.02 2.49 -2.98
C SER A 46 7.39 3.05 -1.61
N LEU A 47 7.25 2.24 -0.55
CA LEU A 47 7.62 2.62 0.81
C LEU A 47 9.12 2.57 1.08
N SER A 48 9.96 2.09 0.14
CA SER A 48 11.43 2.12 0.28
C SER A 48 11.98 3.53 0.52
N PHE A 49 11.30 4.56 0.01
CA PHE A 49 11.65 5.96 0.21
C PHE A 49 11.49 6.43 1.67
N VAL A 50 10.77 5.70 2.52
CA VAL A 50 10.73 5.96 3.97
C VAL A 50 12.13 5.88 4.57
N TYR A 51 12.84 4.76 4.35
CA TYR A 51 14.20 4.56 4.86
C TYR A 51 15.15 5.61 4.29
N ILE A 52 15.09 5.81 2.96
CA ILE A 52 15.96 6.76 2.25
C ILE A 52 15.73 8.18 2.76
N GLY A 53 14.47 8.59 2.95
CA GLY A 53 14.10 9.91 3.43
C GLY A 53 14.53 10.15 4.88
N ILE A 54 14.37 9.16 5.77
CA ILE A 54 14.88 9.26 7.15
C ILE A 54 16.40 9.40 7.15
N LYS A 55 17.11 8.57 6.37
CA LYS A 55 18.57 8.62 6.25
C LYS A 55 19.04 9.97 5.72
N HIS A 56 18.41 10.46 4.64
CA HIS A 56 18.72 11.76 4.06
C HIS A 56 18.48 12.91 5.04
N TYR A 57 17.38 12.86 5.80
CA TYR A 57 17.11 13.86 6.83
C TYR A 57 18.18 13.86 7.93
N ARG A 58 18.60 12.67 8.38
CA ARG A 58 19.67 12.53 9.38
C ARG A 58 20.98 13.12 8.87
N ASP A 59 21.43 12.67 7.70
CA ASP A 59 22.79 12.93 7.20
C ASP A 59 22.97 14.37 6.72
N ASN A 60 21.97 14.91 6.00
CA ASN A 60 22.14 16.18 5.30
C ASN A 60 21.48 17.37 6.02
N GLU A 61 20.44 17.11 6.83
CA GLU A 61 19.56 18.17 7.34
C GLU A 61 19.49 18.22 8.88
N ASN A 62 20.03 17.20 9.57
CA ASN A 62 20.04 17.11 11.03
C ASN A 62 21.45 16.79 11.58
N SER A 63 22.48 17.21 10.84
CA SER A 63 23.90 17.16 11.22
C SER A 63 24.38 15.76 11.62
N GLY A 64 23.94 14.73 10.88
CA GLY A 64 24.37 13.34 11.08
C GLY A 64 23.81 12.65 12.32
N SER A 65 22.84 13.25 13.01
CA SER A 65 22.20 12.68 14.20
C SER A 65 20.69 12.68 14.02
N ILE A 66 19.98 11.75 14.64
CA ILE A 66 18.51 11.74 14.64
C ILE A 66 17.99 10.92 15.82
N SER A 67 16.98 11.45 16.53
CA SER A 67 16.27 10.70 17.57
C SER A 67 15.24 9.76 16.94
N PHE A 68 14.89 8.69 17.65
CA PHE A 68 13.88 7.73 17.21
C PHE A 68 12.55 8.41 16.84
N GLY A 69 11.99 9.23 17.74
CA GLY A 69 10.72 9.91 17.48
C GLY A 69 10.75 10.85 16.28
N LYS A 70 11.90 11.52 16.02
CA LYS A 70 12.06 12.38 14.84
C LYS A 70 12.16 11.57 13.56
N GLY A 71 12.86 10.44 13.59
CA GLY A 71 12.91 9.48 12.48
C GLY A 71 11.55 8.90 12.16
N LEU A 72 10.81 8.44 13.18
CA LEU A 72 9.47 7.91 13.04
C LEU A 72 8.52 8.94 12.41
N LYS A 73 8.55 10.19 12.90
CA LYS A 73 7.75 11.28 12.34
C LYS A 73 8.04 11.52 10.86
N VAL A 74 9.31 11.55 10.47
CA VAL A 74 9.70 11.71 9.05
C VAL A 74 9.18 10.54 8.21
N GLY A 75 9.34 9.31 8.69
CA GLY A 75 8.89 8.12 7.98
C GLY A 75 7.40 8.08 7.76
N VAL A 76 6.60 8.30 8.82
CA VAL A 76 5.13 8.29 8.74
C VAL A 76 4.62 9.36 7.81
N LEU A 77 5.22 10.56 7.85
CA LEU A 77 4.82 11.63 6.93
C LEU A 77 5.14 11.27 5.47
N ILE A 78 6.23 10.57 5.19
CA ILE A 78 6.55 10.09 3.83
C ILE A 78 5.58 8.98 3.41
N SER A 79 5.29 8.02 4.29
CA SER A 79 4.38 6.91 3.98
C SER A 79 2.97 7.40 3.65
N MET A 80 2.49 8.48 4.28
CA MET A 80 1.20 9.09 3.93
C MET A 80 1.10 9.47 2.44
N PHE A 81 2.18 9.97 1.83
CA PHE A 81 2.16 10.30 0.39
C PHE A 81 2.09 9.04 -0.48
N ALA A 82 2.85 7.99 -0.15
CA ALA A 82 2.78 6.73 -0.88
C ALA A 82 1.40 6.08 -0.78
N SER A 83 0.82 6.03 0.44
CA SER A 83 -0.54 5.55 0.67
C SER A 83 -1.58 6.36 -0.10
N PHE A 84 -1.43 7.68 -0.14
CA PHE A 84 -2.32 8.55 -0.91
C PHE A 84 -2.22 8.29 -2.42
N GLY A 85 -1.01 7.99 -2.91
CA GLY A 85 -0.80 7.56 -4.29
C GLY A 85 -1.62 6.32 -4.60
N ILE A 86 -1.45 5.25 -3.84
CA ILE A 86 -2.20 4.01 -4.05
C ILE A 86 -3.71 4.24 -3.99
N ALA A 87 -4.20 4.94 -2.96
CA ALA A 87 -5.62 5.20 -2.79
C ALA A 87 -6.23 6.03 -3.93
N LEU A 88 -5.52 7.06 -4.40
CA LEU A 88 -5.97 7.88 -5.52
C LEU A 88 -6.11 7.04 -6.79
N PHE A 89 -5.14 6.16 -7.06
CA PHE A 89 -5.18 5.30 -8.24
C PHE A 89 -6.21 4.19 -8.13
N ASP A 90 -6.42 3.68 -6.93
CA ASP A 90 -7.50 2.73 -6.66
C ASP A 90 -8.87 3.32 -7.02
N VAL A 91 -9.15 4.57 -6.63
CA VAL A 91 -10.37 5.28 -7.05
C VAL A 91 -10.42 5.47 -8.56
N ILE A 92 -9.34 5.96 -9.17
CA ILE A 92 -9.31 6.19 -10.63
C ILE A 92 -9.57 4.89 -11.38
N TYR A 93 -8.94 3.81 -10.94
CA TYR A 93 -9.07 2.50 -11.57
C TYR A 93 -10.50 1.97 -11.45
N THR A 94 -11.05 1.92 -10.24
CA THR A 94 -12.38 1.36 -9.97
C THR A 94 -13.55 2.25 -10.41
N THR A 95 -13.30 3.48 -10.86
CA THR A 95 -14.36 4.39 -11.34
C THR A 95 -14.27 4.73 -12.81
N LEU A 96 -13.06 4.82 -13.38
CA LEU A 96 -12.85 5.28 -14.76
C LEU A 96 -12.28 4.20 -15.68
N ILE A 97 -11.50 3.26 -15.16
CA ILE A 97 -10.77 2.27 -15.99
C ILE A 97 -11.50 0.93 -16.00
N ASN A 98 -11.81 0.38 -14.82
CA ASN A 98 -12.58 -0.85 -14.65
C ASN A 98 -13.65 -0.69 -13.55
N PRO A 99 -14.82 -0.13 -13.90
CA PRO A 99 -15.95 -0.01 -12.96
C PRO A 99 -16.53 -1.35 -12.50
N ASP A 100 -16.37 -2.41 -13.30
CA ASP A 100 -16.90 -3.74 -13.02
C ASP A 100 -15.94 -4.59 -12.18
N PHE A 101 -14.77 -4.04 -11.80
CA PHE A 101 -13.70 -4.74 -11.10
C PHE A 101 -14.19 -5.52 -9.88
N VAL A 102 -15.04 -4.91 -9.03
CA VAL A 102 -15.55 -5.56 -7.80
C VAL A 102 -16.39 -6.79 -8.15
N THR A 103 -17.21 -6.72 -9.20
CA THR A 103 -18.04 -7.84 -9.66
C THR A 103 -17.18 -8.94 -10.29
N GLU A 104 -16.21 -8.58 -11.13
CA GLU A 104 -15.26 -9.53 -11.72
C GLU A 104 -14.45 -10.26 -10.64
N TYR A 105 -13.98 -9.51 -9.65
CA TYR A 105 -13.23 -10.02 -8.51
C TYR A 105 -14.07 -10.95 -7.64
N LEU A 106 -15.32 -10.58 -7.34
CA LEU A 106 -16.26 -11.42 -6.60
C LEU A 106 -16.50 -12.76 -7.33
N ASN A 107 -16.81 -12.71 -8.63
CA ASN A 107 -17.06 -13.92 -9.42
C ASN A 107 -15.85 -14.85 -9.45
N THR A 108 -14.65 -14.28 -9.66
CA THR A 108 -13.40 -15.02 -9.66
C THR A 108 -13.12 -15.65 -8.29
N GLY A 109 -13.31 -14.88 -7.21
CA GLY A 109 -13.12 -15.37 -5.84
C GLY A 109 -14.11 -16.47 -5.46
N LEU A 110 -15.38 -16.35 -5.85
CA LEU A 110 -16.39 -17.39 -5.64
C LEU A 110 -16.02 -18.69 -6.36
N ALA A 111 -15.57 -18.60 -7.62
CA ALA A 111 -15.12 -19.76 -8.38
C ALA A 111 -13.88 -20.41 -7.73
N GLN A 112 -12.94 -19.61 -7.22
CA GLN A 112 -11.77 -20.15 -6.52
C GLN A 112 -12.16 -20.86 -5.21
N LEU A 113 -13.08 -20.29 -4.42
CA LEU A 113 -13.56 -20.93 -3.19
C LEU A 113 -14.21 -22.29 -3.45
N GLU A 114 -14.93 -22.45 -4.57
CA GLU A 114 -15.51 -23.74 -4.98
C GLU A 114 -14.46 -24.82 -5.28
N THR A 115 -13.24 -24.42 -5.63
CA THR A 115 -12.11 -25.35 -5.84
C THR A 115 -11.37 -25.71 -4.55
N GLU A 116 -11.42 -24.83 -3.55
CA GLU A 116 -10.65 -24.97 -2.30
C GLU A 116 -11.47 -25.54 -1.13
N TYR A 117 -12.80 -25.32 -1.11
CA TYR A 117 -13.68 -25.65 0.00
C TYR A 117 -14.93 -26.42 -0.46
N SER A 118 -15.57 -27.13 0.48
CA SER A 118 -16.83 -27.85 0.22
C SER A 118 -17.78 -27.82 1.41
N GLY A 119 -19.04 -28.18 1.19
CA GLY A 119 -20.05 -28.31 2.26
C GLY A 119 -20.37 -26.99 2.98
N THR A 120 -20.51 -27.07 4.31
CA THR A 120 -20.89 -25.93 5.16
C THR A 120 -19.79 -24.85 5.22
N GLU A 121 -18.53 -25.23 5.10
CA GLU A 121 -17.39 -24.30 5.09
C GLU A 121 -17.41 -23.41 3.84
N LEU A 122 -17.68 -24.00 2.67
CA LEU A 122 -17.85 -23.24 1.42
C LEU A 122 -18.96 -22.21 1.53
N ALA A 123 -20.12 -22.57 2.09
CA ALA A 123 -21.25 -21.65 2.26
C ALA A 123 -20.87 -20.45 3.16
N SER A 124 -20.16 -20.70 4.26
CA SER A 124 -19.66 -19.63 5.15
C SER A 124 -18.67 -18.72 4.43
N LYS A 125 -17.70 -19.28 3.69
CA LYS A 125 -16.68 -18.51 2.98
C LYS A 125 -17.26 -17.66 1.85
N LYS A 126 -18.25 -18.19 1.11
CA LYS A 126 -18.96 -17.41 0.10
C LYS A 126 -19.72 -16.24 0.72
N ALA A 127 -20.41 -16.45 1.84
CA ALA A 127 -21.12 -15.39 2.54
C ALA A 127 -20.16 -14.29 3.04
N GLU A 128 -19.02 -14.67 3.62
CA GLU A 128 -17.96 -13.73 4.04
C GLU A 128 -17.46 -12.90 2.86
N LEU A 129 -17.15 -13.53 1.72
CA LEU A 129 -16.66 -12.82 0.54
C LEU A 129 -17.71 -11.88 -0.06
N ILE A 130 -18.96 -12.32 -0.18
CA ILE A 130 -20.05 -11.49 -0.70
C ILE A 130 -20.24 -10.24 0.17
N GLN A 131 -20.28 -10.41 1.49
CA GLN A 131 -20.41 -9.30 2.42
C GLN A 131 -19.23 -8.33 2.31
N GLN A 132 -18.00 -8.83 2.22
CA GLN A 132 -16.81 -7.99 2.03
C GLN A 132 -16.87 -7.18 0.73
N MET A 133 -17.35 -7.81 -0.36
CA MET A 133 -17.43 -7.14 -1.66
C MET A 133 -18.58 -6.15 -1.75
N GLU A 134 -19.64 -6.31 -0.95
CA GLU A 134 -20.70 -5.31 -0.81
C GLU A 134 -20.13 -4.00 -0.26
N ASP A 135 -19.31 -4.06 0.79
CA ASP A 135 -18.63 -2.87 1.32
C ASP A 135 -17.64 -2.27 0.31
N TYR A 136 -16.92 -3.12 -0.44
CA TYR A 136 -15.92 -2.69 -1.43
C TYR A 136 -16.53 -2.16 -2.74
N SER A 137 -17.84 -2.35 -2.94
CA SER A 137 -18.57 -1.77 -4.08
C SER A 137 -18.54 -0.24 -4.08
N HIS A 138 -18.27 0.39 -2.93
CA HIS A 138 -18.10 1.84 -2.83
C HIS A 138 -16.62 2.23 -3.05
N PRO A 139 -16.25 2.92 -4.16
CA PRO A 139 -14.86 3.17 -4.53
C PRO A 139 -14.05 3.93 -3.48
N LEU A 140 -14.68 4.91 -2.79
CA LEU A 140 -14.01 5.64 -1.71
C LEU A 140 -13.71 4.76 -0.48
N PHE A 141 -14.54 3.75 -0.22
CA PHE A 141 -14.32 2.84 0.90
C PHE A 141 -13.15 1.90 0.59
N MET A 142 -13.14 1.31 -0.61
CA MET A 142 -12.04 0.48 -1.09
C MET A 142 -10.71 1.25 -1.04
N ALA A 143 -10.68 2.48 -1.56
CA ALA A 143 -9.49 3.31 -1.53
C ALA A 143 -9.06 3.69 -0.11
N ALA A 144 -10.00 3.93 0.81
CA ALA A 144 -9.68 4.18 2.22
C ALA A 144 -9.05 2.95 2.88
N MET A 145 -9.52 1.75 2.55
CA MET A 145 -8.92 0.49 3.01
C MET A 145 -7.52 0.28 2.44
N MET A 146 -7.31 0.53 1.14
CA MET A 146 -5.98 0.46 0.52
C MET A 146 -5.01 1.50 1.08
N PHE A 147 -5.50 2.71 1.33
CA PHE A 147 -4.75 3.77 2.03
C PHE A 147 -4.28 3.29 3.40
N LEU A 148 -5.21 2.77 4.22
CA LEU A 148 -4.94 2.36 5.59
C LEU A 148 -3.96 1.18 5.63
N THR A 149 -4.17 0.16 4.80
CA THR A 149 -3.27 -0.99 4.67
C THR A 149 -1.86 -0.54 4.31
N THR A 150 -1.72 0.31 3.29
CA THR A 150 -0.41 0.84 2.88
C THR A 150 0.22 1.69 3.99
N LEU A 151 -0.59 2.48 4.70
CA LEU A 151 -0.13 3.35 5.78
C LEU A 151 0.37 2.54 6.98
N ILE A 152 -0.30 1.44 7.33
CA ILE A 152 0.13 0.54 8.42
C ILE A 152 1.47 -0.12 8.05
N ILE A 153 1.63 -0.61 6.83
CA ILE A 153 2.91 -1.15 6.36
C ILE A 153 3.99 -0.06 6.41
N GLY A 154 3.68 1.15 5.95
CA GLY A 154 4.58 2.29 6.00
C GLY A 154 4.96 2.71 7.43
N PHE A 155 4.03 2.61 8.37
CA PHE A 155 4.27 2.84 9.79
C PHE A 155 5.25 1.81 10.36
N ILE A 156 5.07 0.52 10.05
CA ILE A 156 6.00 -0.55 10.46
C ILE A 156 7.40 -0.31 9.88
N ILE A 157 7.50 -0.01 8.57
CA ILE A 157 8.78 0.32 7.92
C ILE A 157 9.41 1.56 8.57
N SER A 158 8.60 2.55 8.96
CA SER A 158 9.06 3.76 9.66
C SER A 158 9.62 3.44 11.04
N LEU A 159 8.97 2.56 11.82
CA LEU A 159 9.46 2.10 13.12
C LEU A 159 10.83 1.43 12.99
N ILE A 160 10.94 0.48 12.06
CA ILE A 160 12.19 -0.27 11.82
C ILE A 160 13.29 0.69 11.36
N SER A 161 13.00 1.53 10.36
CA SER A 161 13.96 2.49 9.80
C SER A 161 14.43 3.50 10.85
N ALA A 162 13.51 4.05 11.65
CA ALA A 162 13.85 4.99 12.72
C ALA A 162 14.68 4.33 13.82
N PHE A 163 14.42 3.06 14.14
CA PHE A 163 15.21 2.31 15.12
C PHE A 163 16.63 2.04 14.63
N ILE A 164 16.79 1.64 13.37
CA ILE A 164 18.10 1.35 12.75
C ILE A 164 18.93 2.64 12.59
N LEU A 165 18.29 3.74 12.17
CA LEU A 165 19.01 4.97 11.82
C LEU A 165 19.25 5.91 12.99
N LYS A 166 18.64 5.65 14.16
CA LYS A 166 18.81 6.50 15.35
C LYS A 166 20.29 6.65 15.69
N LYS A 167 20.73 7.88 15.89
CA LYS A 167 22.11 8.19 16.27
C LYS A 167 22.10 9.38 17.22
N LYS A 168 22.57 9.15 18.45
CA LYS A 168 22.75 10.21 19.44
C LYS A 168 23.91 11.10 19.00
N ARG A 169 23.78 12.40 19.22
CA ARG A 169 24.89 13.33 19.07
C ARG A 169 25.93 12.93 20.12
N LYS A 170 27.15 12.61 19.68
CA LYS A 170 28.29 12.45 20.58
C LYS A 170 28.64 13.80 21.17
#